data_AF-A0A7S0BT15-F1
#
_entry.id   AF-A0A7S0BT15-F1
#
_cell.length_a   1.000
_cell.length_b   1.000
_cell.length_c   1.000
_cell.angle_alpha   90.00
_cell.angle_beta   90.00
_cell.angle_gamma   90.00
#
_symmetry.space_group_name_H-M   'P 1'
#
loop_
_entity.id
_entity.type
_entity.pdbx_description
1 polymer ?
#
loop_
_entity_poly.entity_id
_entity_poly.type
_entity_poly.pdbx_seq_one_letter_code
_entity_poly.pdbx_strand_id
1 'polypeptide(L)'
;CEDYKGASIMYEVYNAEGRKTDQVSDLQAIIAYGRIGEVKKASEVYQIAERRYKDRFPKQLDHAMIHVFVETDLMHAADMLFKKIKHSADIMIFNTMFRAYAQQGKLEDFENLMTYLETETPLQPAARTKEAVEILRGALERQGRMDEGHVQERLDELRRCVNRARSRRMRSKELRFMPTPRGPPKRE
;
A
#
# COMPACT_ATOMS: atom_id res chain seq x y z
N CYS A 1 -27.07 -1.77 -3.52
CA CYS A 1 -26.99 -0.82 -2.38
C CYS A 1 -27.70 -1.38 -1.14
N GLU A 2 -28.84 -2.08 -1.33
CA GLU A 2 -29.59 -2.72 -0.24
C GLU A 2 -28.81 -3.83 0.48
N ASP A 3 -28.02 -4.63 -0.24
CA ASP A 3 -27.25 -5.74 0.37
C ASP A 3 -26.18 -5.27 1.37
N TYR A 4 -25.48 -4.17 1.09
CA TYR A 4 -24.48 -3.61 2.02
C TYR A 4 -25.12 -2.98 3.25
N LYS A 5 -26.33 -2.42 3.10
CA LYS A 5 -27.11 -1.93 4.23
C LYS A 5 -27.60 -3.09 5.10
N GLY A 6 -27.98 -4.21 4.50
CA GLY A 6 -28.30 -5.45 5.22
C GLY A 6 -27.09 -6.00 5.99
N ALA A 7 -25.92 -6.08 5.36
CA ALA A 7 -24.70 -6.57 5.98
C ALA A 7 -24.25 -5.71 7.19
N SER A 8 -24.36 -4.39 7.09
CA SER A 8 -24.05 -3.49 8.21
C SER A 8 -25.01 -3.67 9.39
N ILE A 9 -26.32 -3.72 9.13
CA ILE A 9 -27.35 -3.95 10.17
C ILE A 9 -27.14 -5.31 10.86
N MET A 10 -26.87 -6.37 10.10
CA MET A 10 -26.60 -7.69 10.68
C MET A 10 -25.39 -7.66 11.61
N TYR A 11 -24.32 -6.96 11.23
CA TYR A 11 -23.14 -6.82 12.08
C TYR A 11 -23.45 -6.08 13.39
N GLU A 12 -24.25 -5.02 13.34
CA GLU A 12 -24.69 -4.29 14.55
C GLU A 12 -25.48 -5.20 15.50
N VAL A 13 -26.43 -5.98 14.96
CA VAL A 13 -27.23 -6.94 15.74
C VAL A 13 -26.33 -8.00 16.36
N TYR A 14 -25.42 -8.61 15.59
CA TYR A 14 -24.48 -9.60 16.13
C TYR A 14 -23.62 -9.06 17.26
N ASN A 15 -23.14 -7.82 17.13
CA ASN A 15 -22.34 -7.17 18.15
C ASN A 15 -23.17 -6.82 19.40
N ALA A 16 -24.42 -6.35 19.23
CA ALA A 16 -25.35 -6.06 20.32
C ALA A 16 -25.75 -7.33 21.10
N GLU A 17 -25.87 -8.47 20.41
CA GLU A 17 -26.08 -9.78 21.02
C GLU A 17 -24.83 -10.38 21.68
N GLY A 18 -23.69 -9.66 21.64
CA GLY A 18 -22.43 -10.12 22.21
C GLY A 18 -21.81 -11.31 21.45
N ARG A 19 -22.26 -11.57 20.21
CA ARG A 19 -21.67 -12.64 19.40
C ARG A 19 -20.29 -12.21 18.91
N LYS A 20 -19.31 -13.09 19.06
CA LYS A 20 -17.97 -12.86 18.53
C LYS A 20 -18.00 -13.03 17.02
N THR A 21 -17.82 -11.93 16.29
CA THR A 21 -17.68 -11.94 14.84
C THR A 21 -16.36 -12.61 14.45
N ASP A 22 -16.38 -13.30 13.31
CA ASP A 22 -15.19 -13.89 12.70
C ASP A 22 -14.55 -12.95 11.67
N GLN A 23 -13.43 -13.37 11.10
CA GLN A 23 -12.67 -12.55 10.15
C GLN A 23 -13.50 -12.18 8.92
N VAL A 24 -14.35 -13.10 8.46
CA VAL A 24 -15.19 -12.89 7.28
C VAL A 24 -16.25 -11.83 7.58
N SER A 25 -16.88 -11.92 8.75
CA SER A 25 -17.88 -10.97 9.22
C SER A 25 -17.30 -9.57 9.38
N ASP A 26 -16.12 -9.44 10.00
CA ASP A 26 -15.44 -8.14 10.15
C ASP A 26 -15.07 -7.54 8.78
N LEU A 27 -14.55 -8.35 7.86
CA LEU A 27 -14.20 -7.92 6.51
C LEU A 27 -15.42 -7.41 5.73
N GLN A 28 -16.50 -8.19 5.75
CA GLN A 28 -17.75 -7.83 5.07
C GLN A 28 -18.34 -6.55 5.65
N ALA A 29 -18.30 -6.37 6.98
CA ALA A 29 -18.77 -5.16 7.62
C ALA A 29 -17.95 -3.93 7.23
N ILE A 30 -16.61 -4.00 7.22
CA ILE A 30 -15.76 -2.89 6.77
C ILE A 30 -16.10 -2.48 5.34
N ILE A 31 -16.20 -3.45 4.42
CA ILE A 31 -16.54 -3.18 3.02
C ILE A 31 -17.94 -2.58 2.92
N ALA A 32 -18.92 -3.13 3.62
CA ALA A 32 -20.29 -2.64 3.62
C ALA A 32 -20.38 -1.19 4.13
N TYR A 33 -19.77 -0.89 5.28
CA TYR A 33 -19.70 0.46 5.84
C TYR A 33 -18.98 1.44 4.92
N GLY A 34 -17.89 1.03 4.28
CA GLY A 34 -17.21 1.85 3.29
C GLY A 34 -18.09 2.18 2.08
N ARG A 35 -18.83 1.19 1.56
CA ARG A 35 -19.73 1.38 0.40
C ARG A 35 -20.91 2.31 0.68
N ILE A 36 -21.37 2.38 1.93
CA ILE A 36 -22.43 3.31 2.35
C ILE A 36 -21.88 4.66 2.85
N GLY A 37 -20.55 4.85 2.83
CA GLY A 37 -19.90 6.10 3.26
C GLY A 37 -19.73 6.26 4.78
N GLU A 38 -20.07 5.24 5.57
CA GLU A 38 -19.99 5.24 7.03
C GLU A 38 -18.57 4.88 7.51
N VAL A 39 -17.58 5.69 7.14
CA VAL A 39 -16.15 5.40 7.40
C VAL A 39 -15.83 5.28 8.89
N LYS A 40 -16.54 6.03 9.75
CA LYS A 40 -16.38 5.94 11.21
C LYS A 40 -16.71 4.54 11.71
N LYS A 41 -17.85 3.98 11.29
CA LYS A 41 -18.26 2.61 11.64
C LYS A 41 -17.30 1.56 11.08
N ALA A 42 -16.85 1.72 9.82
CA ALA A 42 -15.80 0.86 9.26
C ALA A 42 -14.53 0.86 10.13
N SER A 43 -14.13 2.04 10.62
CA SER A 43 -12.95 2.23 11.46
C SER A 43 -13.12 1.60 12.85
N GLU A 44 -14.32 1.70 13.44
CA GLU A 44 -14.66 1.04 14.71
C GLU A 44 -14.55 -0.48 14.59
N VAL A 45 -15.13 -1.07 13.53
CA VAL A 45 -15.01 -2.51 13.24
C VAL A 45 -13.54 -2.91 13.09
N TYR A 46 -12.77 -2.16 12.32
CA TYR A 46 -11.35 -2.40 12.11
C TYR A 46 -10.57 -2.37 13.44
N GLN A 47 -10.81 -1.38 14.31
CA GLN A 47 -10.16 -1.28 15.62
C GLN A 47 -10.54 -2.42 16.57
N ILE A 48 -11.81 -2.86 16.54
CA ILE A 48 -12.26 -4.02 17.30
C ILE A 48 -11.51 -5.28 16.82
N ALA A 49 -11.39 -5.45 15.51
CA ALA A 49 -10.64 -6.55 14.91
C ALA A 49 -9.14 -6.50 15.28
N GLU A 50 -8.50 -5.32 15.27
CA GLU A 50 -7.09 -5.16 15.67
C GLU A 50 -6.87 -5.65 17.11
N ARG A 51 -7.74 -5.25 18.04
CA ARG A 51 -7.66 -5.69 19.45
C ARG A 51 -7.92 -7.19 19.60
N ARG A 52 -8.79 -7.76 18.76
CA ARG A 52 -9.19 -9.16 18.80
C ARG A 52 -8.10 -10.09 18.26
N TYR A 53 -7.52 -9.77 17.11
CA TYR A 53 -6.58 -10.64 16.41
C TYR A 53 -5.12 -10.39 16.80
N LYS A 54 -4.78 -9.18 17.26
CA LYS A 54 -3.42 -8.80 17.70
C LYS A 54 -2.36 -9.26 16.68
N ASP A 55 -1.47 -10.17 17.07
CA ASP A 55 -0.36 -10.66 16.24
C ASP A 55 -0.82 -11.46 15.01
N ARG A 56 -2.06 -11.95 14.99
CA ARG A 56 -2.65 -12.68 13.86
C ARG A 56 -3.57 -11.79 13.02
N PHE A 57 -3.34 -10.48 13.02
CA PHE A 57 -4.18 -9.54 12.28
C PHE A 57 -4.22 -9.88 10.77
N PRO A 58 -5.41 -10.10 10.19
CA PRO A 58 -5.51 -10.45 8.78
C PRO A 58 -5.21 -9.27 7.83
N LYS A 59 -4.30 -9.49 6.88
CA LYS A 59 -3.93 -8.49 5.85
C LYS A 59 -5.10 -8.05 4.97
N GLN A 60 -6.12 -8.90 4.82
CA GLN A 60 -7.32 -8.57 4.08
C GLN A 60 -8.10 -7.42 4.75
N LEU A 61 -8.06 -7.31 6.09
CA LEU A 61 -8.70 -6.20 6.80
C LEU A 61 -7.92 -4.90 6.60
N ASP A 62 -6.58 -4.95 6.58
CA ASP A 62 -5.73 -3.81 6.21
C ASP A 62 -6.05 -3.31 4.80
N HIS A 63 -6.09 -4.23 3.84
CA HIS A 63 -6.40 -3.89 2.45
C HIS A 63 -7.80 -3.29 2.31
N ALA A 64 -8.80 -3.90 2.94
CA ALA A 64 -10.17 -3.38 2.92
C ALA A 64 -10.24 -1.97 3.52
N MET A 65 -9.60 -1.72 4.67
CA MET A 65 -9.65 -0.41 5.30
C MET A 65 -8.92 0.68 4.49
N ILE A 66 -7.76 0.36 3.91
CA ILE A 66 -7.07 1.26 2.97
C ILE A 66 -7.97 1.58 1.78
N HIS A 67 -8.61 0.56 1.20
CA HIS A 67 -9.52 0.74 0.08
C HIS A 67 -10.70 1.65 0.43
N VAL A 68 -11.30 1.47 1.62
CA VAL A 68 -12.37 2.35 2.12
C VAL A 68 -11.89 3.79 2.23
N PHE A 69 -10.71 4.04 2.80
CA PHE A 69 -10.16 5.40 2.88
C PHE A 69 -9.90 6.02 1.51
N VAL A 70 -9.38 5.25 0.55
CA VAL A 70 -9.13 5.73 -0.81
C VAL A 70 -10.44 6.05 -1.55
N GLU A 71 -11.44 5.16 -1.49
CA GLU A 71 -12.73 5.38 -2.16
C GLU A 71 -13.56 6.53 -1.56
N THR A 72 -13.33 6.84 -0.29
CA THR A 72 -14.02 7.94 0.42
C THR A 72 -13.22 9.24 0.45
N ASP A 73 -12.19 9.35 -0.40
CA ASP A 73 -11.31 10.52 -0.56
C ASP A 73 -10.56 10.93 0.73
N LEU A 74 -10.38 10.00 1.67
CA LEU A 74 -9.65 10.19 2.92
C LEU A 74 -8.19 9.75 2.76
N MET A 75 -7.49 10.32 1.77
CA MET A 75 -6.15 9.87 1.42
C MET A 75 -5.15 9.99 2.58
N HIS A 76 -5.27 11.04 3.41
CA HIS A 76 -4.40 11.20 4.56
C HIS A 76 -4.51 10.01 5.54
N ALA A 77 -5.71 9.48 5.76
CA ALA A 77 -5.93 8.30 6.60
C ALA A 77 -5.36 7.03 5.95
N ALA A 78 -5.53 6.89 4.62
CA ALA A 78 -4.92 5.80 3.86
C ALA A 78 -3.40 5.81 3.98
N ASP A 79 -2.76 6.98 3.84
CA ASP A 79 -1.30 7.13 3.97
C ASP A 79 -0.80 6.79 5.37
N MET A 80 -1.52 7.23 6.40
CA MET A 80 -1.16 6.94 7.80
C MET A 80 -1.23 5.45 8.10
N LEU A 81 -2.31 4.78 7.69
CA LEU A 81 -2.45 3.33 7.85
C LEU A 81 -1.37 2.61 7.02
N PHE A 82 -1.19 3.01 5.77
CA PHE A 82 -0.19 2.42 4.90
C PHE A 82 1.23 2.54 5.49
N LYS A 83 1.62 3.70 6.03
CA LYS A 83 2.92 3.89 6.70
C LYS A 83 3.11 2.94 7.89
N LYS A 84 2.06 2.68 8.67
CA LYS A 84 2.08 1.74 9.80
C LYS A 84 2.35 0.30 9.34
N ILE A 85 1.76 -0.12 8.23
CA ILE A 85 1.80 -1.52 7.77
C ILE A 85 2.77 -1.77 6.59
N LYS A 86 3.44 -0.74 6.10
CA LYS A 86 4.24 -0.75 4.86
C LYS A 86 5.28 -1.88 4.78
N HIS A 87 5.82 -2.30 5.92
CA HIS A 87 6.83 -3.36 6.00
C HIS A 87 6.25 -4.77 5.83
N SER A 88 4.98 -4.99 6.19
CA SER A 88 4.29 -6.29 6.09
C SER A 88 3.23 -6.33 4.99
N ALA A 89 2.97 -5.20 4.32
CA ALA A 89 2.01 -5.04 3.25
C ALA A 89 2.24 -6.02 2.08
N ASP A 90 1.14 -6.54 1.53
CA ASP A 90 1.16 -7.37 0.34
C ASP A 90 1.04 -6.55 -0.95
N ILE A 91 1.09 -7.24 -2.09
CA ILE A 91 1.03 -6.61 -3.41
C ILE A 91 -0.29 -5.84 -3.63
N MET A 92 -1.40 -6.33 -3.07
CA MET A 92 -2.72 -5.73 -3.27
C MET A 92 -2.78 -4.35 -2.60
N ILE A 93 -2.19 -4.22 -1.41
CA ILE A 93 -2.07 -2.93 -0.71
C ILE A 93 -1.20 -1.96 -1.51
N PHE A 94 -0.02 -2.39 -1.99
CA PHE A 94 0.85 -1.53 -2.81
C PHE A 94 0.14 -1.05 -4.08
N ASN A 95 -0.54 -1.94 -4.80
CA ASN A 95 -1.26 -1.60 -6.03
C ASN A 95 -2.42 -0.63 -5.76
N THR A 96 -3.09 -0.77 -4.62
CA THR A 96 -4.15 0.16 -4.19
C THR A 96 -3.57 1.56 -3.95
N MET A 97 -2.45 1.66 -3.23
CA MET A 97 -1.79 2.96 -3.00
C MET A 97 -1.24 3.57 -4.29
N PHE A 98 -0.66 2.78 -5.20
CA PHE A 98 -0.23 3.27 -6.51
C PHE A 98 -1.38 3.86 -7.32
N ARG A 99 -2.52 3.17 -7.37
CA ARG A 99 -3.72 3.66 -8.06
C ARG A 99 -4.20 4.96 -7.43
N ALA A 100 -4.24 5.03 -6.10
CA ALA A 100 -4.68 6.21 -5.37
C ALA A 100 -3.78 7.43 -5.66
N TYR A 101 -2.45 7.28 -5.56
CA TYR A 101 -1.51 8.35 -5.88
C TYR A 101 -1.59 8.78 -7.33
N ALA A 102 -1.68 7.83 -8.27
CA ALA A 102 -1.75 8.12 -9.68
C ALA A 102 -3.05 8.87 -10.06
N GLN A 103 -4.19 8.46 -9.50
CA GLN A 103 -5.48 9.13 -9.71
C GLN A 103 -5.49 10.56 -9.16
N GLN A 104 -4.87 10.79 -8.00
CA GLN A 104 -4.75 12.11 -7.39
C GLN A 104 -3.63 12.98 -7.99
N GLY A 105 -2.88 12.48 -8.98
CA GLY A 105 -1.74 13.19 -9.57
C GLY A 105 -0.55 13.37 -8.61
N LYS A 106 -0.49 12.62 -7.51
CA LYS A 106 0.60 12.63 -6.53
C LYS A 106 1.78 11.80 -7.02
N LEU A 107 2.40 12.28 -8.09
CA LEU A 107 3.45 11.54 -8.78
C LEU A 107 4.69 11.37 -7.91
N GLU A 108 5.10 12.38 -7.16
CA GLU A 108 6.24 12.25 -6.23
C GLU A 108 6.04 11.11 -5.22
N ASP A 109 4.85 11.00 -4.61
CA ASP A 109 4.53 9.89 -3.69
C ASP A 109 4.54 8.53 -4.39
N PHE A 110 4.08 8.48 -5.65
CA PHE A 110 4.16 7.29 -6.49
C PHE A 110 5.62 6.87 -6.72
N GLU A 111 6.50 7.81 -7.08
CA GLU A 111 7.93 7.55 -7.33
C GLU A 111 8.66 7.10 -6.05
N ASN A 112 8.34 7.74 -4.92
CA ASN A 112 8.86 7.38 -3.61
C ASN A 112 8.43 5.96 -3.21
N LEU A 113 7.18 5.60 -3.49
CA LEU A 113 6.67 4.25 -3.21
C LEU A 113 7.34 3.18 -4.09
N MET A 114 7.53 3.47 -5.38
CA MET A 114 8.26 2.56 -6.27
C MET A 114 9.72 2.40 -5.85
N THR A 115 10.38 3.50 -5.48
CA THR A 115 11.75 3.46 -4.98
C THR A 115 11.83 2.56 -3.75
N TYR A 116 10.90 2.71 -2.80
CA TYR A 116 10.83 1.83 -1.63
C TYR A 116 10.65 0.35 -1.98
N LEU A 117 9.79 0.01 -2.96
CA LEU A 117 9.61 -1.38 -3.37
C LEU A 117 10.93 -2.02 -3.83
N GLU A 118 11.71 -1.26 -4.60
CA GLU A 118 13.00 -1.70 -5.15
C GLU A 118 14.13 -1.70 -4.10
N THR A 119 14.08 -0.74 -3.16
CA THR A 119 15.15 -0.54 -2.18
C THR A 119 14.90 -1.13 -0.81
N GLU A 120 13.70 -1.62 -0.49
CA GLU A 120 13.43 -2.12 0.87
C GLU A 120 12.73 -3.48 0.89
N THR A 121 12.09 -3.92 -0.20
CA THR A 121 11.34 -5.18 -0.15
C THR A 121 12.16 -6.41 -0.55
N PRO A 122 11.95 -7.58 0.08
CA PRO A 122 12.52 -8.87 -0.33
C PRO A 122 11.77 -9.53 -1.51
N LEU A 123 10.71 -8.90 -2.01
CA LEU A 123 9.80 -9.43 -3.01
C LEU A 123 10.41 -9.22 -4.41
N GLN A 124 10.08 -10.05 -5.41
CA GLN A 124 10.61 -9.90 -6.78
C GLN A 124 10.27 -8.50 -7.34
N PRO A 125 11.22 -7.56 -7.39
CA PRO A 125 10.88 -6.15 -7.64
C PRO A 125 10.41 -5.93 -9.08
N ALA A 126 10.99 -6.65 -10.04
CA ALA A 126 10.77 -6.44 -11.47
C ALA A 126 9.30 -6.60 -11.92
N ALA A 127 8.58 -7.63 -11.43
CA ALA A 127 7.19 -7.86 -11.80
C ALA A 127 6.26 -6.77 -11.24
N ARG A 128 6.54 -6.31 -10.01
CA ARG A 128 5.76 -5.25 -9.34
C ARG A 128 6.00 -3.89 -9.98
N THR A 129 7.25 -3.59 -10.33
CA THR A 129 7.61 -2.36 -11.04
C THR A 129 6.92 -2.29 -12.40
N LYS A 130 6.80 -3.42 -13.11
CA LYS A 130 5.99 -3.48 -14.33
C LYS A 130 4.54 -3.11 -14.03
N GLU A 131 3.87 -3.80 -13.10
CA GLU A 131 2.46 -3.52 -12.80
C GLU A 131 2.21 -2.06 -12.34
N ALA A 132 3.09 -1.51 -11.50
CA ALA A 132 3.00 -0.12 -11.08
C ALA A 132 3.12 0.85 -12.26
N VAL A 133 4.10 0.65 -13.16
CA VAL A 133 4.27 1.47 -14.37
C VAL A 133 3.02 1.42 -15.25
N GLU A 134 2.38 0.25 -15.41
CA GLU A 134 1.12 0.12 -16.15
C GLU A 134 -0.02 0.91 -15.47
N ILE A 135 -0.13 0.86 -14.14
CA ILE A 135 -1.11 1.63 -13.35
C ILE A 135 -0.92 3.13 -13.58
N LEU A 136 0.32 3.60 -13.52
CA LEU A 136 0.64 5.00 -13.75
C LEU A 136 0.28 5.41 -15.18
N ARG A 137 0.72 4.65 -16.19
CA ARG A 137 0.41 4.94 -17.58
C ARG A 137 -1.10 5.09 -17.80
N GLY A 138 -1.88 4.11 -17.36
CA GLY A 138 -3.33 4.16 -17.51
C GLY A 138 -3.99 5.30 -16.74
N ALA A 139 -3.39 5.80 -15.66
CA ALA A 139 -3.87 6.99 -14.96
C ALA A 139 -3.55 8.29 -15.70
N LEU A 140 -2.34 8.40 -16.27
CA LEU A 140 -1.91 9.57 -17.04
C LEU A 140 -2.70 9.71 -18.34
N GLU A 141 -2.96 8.59 -19.04
CA GLU A 141 -3.82 8.55 -20.24
C GLU A 141 -5.24 9.02 -19.92
N ARG A 142 -5.83 8.53 -18.82
CA ARG A 142 -7.18 8.92 -18.38
C ARG A 142 -7.28 10.39 -17.97
N GLN A 143 -6.19 11.00 -17.53
CA GLN A 143 -6.20 12.43 -17.18
C GLN A 143 -6.25 13.32 -18.42
N GLY A 144 -6.00 12.82 -19.64
CA GLY A 144 -6.15 13.58 -20.90
C GLY A 144 -5.28 14.84 -21.01
N ARG A 145 -4.38 15.06 -20.06
CA ARG A 145 -3.55 16.27 -19.93
C ARG A 145 -2.16 16.12 -20.55
N MET A 146 -1.81 14.93 -21.03
CA MET A 146 -0.50 14.62 -21.59
C MET A 146 -0.68 13.84 -22.89
N ASP A 147 0.03 14.25 -23.95
CA ASP A 147 0.14 13.42 -25.14
C ASP A 147 0.97 12.15 -24.84
N GLU A 148 0.91 11.16 -25.73
CA GLU A 148 1.64 9.89 -25.57
C GLU A 148 3.15 10.10 -25.38
N GLY A 149 3.73 11.16 -25.96
CA GLY A 149 5.14 11.51 -25.82
C GLY A 149 5.49 11.91 -24.38
N HIS A 150 4.71 12.81 -23.78
CA HIS A 150 4.89 13.24 -22.39
C HIS A 150 4.61 12.10 -21.40
N VAL A 151 3.63 11.23 -21.69
CA VAL A 151 3.40 10.02 -20.89
C VAL A 151 4.65 9.13 -20.94
N GLN A 152 5.20 8.88 -22.13
CA GLN A 152 6.38 8.03 -22.29
C GLN A 152 7.63 8.64 -21.62
N GLU A 153 7.84 9.94 -21.75
CA GLU A 153 8.94 10.66 -21.10
C GLU A 153 8.89 10.50 -19.58
N ARG A 154 7.71 10.71 -18.98
CA ARG A 154 7.47 10.50 -17.54
C ARG A 154 7.76 9.06 -17.11
N LEU A 155 7.33 8.08 -17.88
CA LEU A 155 7.62 6.67 -17.57
C LEU A 155 9.11 6.36 -17.68
N ASP A 156 9.83 6.99 -18.61
CA ASP A 156 11.27 6.81 -18.79
C ASP A 156 12.07 7.47 -17.67
N GLU A 157 11.71 8.68 -17.26
CA GLU A 157 12.30 9.36 -16.10
C GLU A 157 12.17 8.51 -14.83
N LEU A 158 10.98 7.96 -14.63
CA LEU A 158 10.66 7.09 -13.51
C LEU A 158 11.49 5.80 -13.54
N ARG A 159 11.59 5.14 -14.71
CA ARG A 159 12.46 3.97 -14.89
C ARG A 159 13.92 4.29 -14.59
N ARG A 160 14.43 5.45 -15.05
CA ARG A 160 15.79 5.91 -14.75
C ARG A 160 15.97 6.14 -13.26
N CYS A 161 15.01 6.76 -12.58
CA CYS A 161 15.06 7.02 -11.14
C CYS A 161 15.16 5.72 -10.33
N VAL A 162 14.28 4.77 -10.63
CA VAL A 162 14.27 3.43 -10.01
C VAL A 162 15.58 2.68 -10.26
N ASN A 163 16.09 2.66 -11.50
CA ASN A 163 17.35 1.99 -11.82
C ASN A 163 18.53 2.59 -11.07
N ARG A 164 18.59 3.92 -10.95
CA ARG A 164 19.62 4.60 -10.15
C ARG A 164 19.54 4.21 -8.67
N ALA A 165 18.33 4.17 -8.09
CA ALA A 165 18.13 3.76 -6.71
C ALA A 165 18.58 2.31 -6.47
N ARG A 166 18.23 1.40 -7.40
CA ARG A 166 18.67 0.01 -7.39
C ARG A 166 20.20 -0.11 -7.43
N SER A 167 20.87 0.60 -8.34
CA SER A 167 22.34 0.59 -8.42
C SER A 167 23.02 1.16 -7.17
N ARG A 168 22.46 2.22 -6.57
CA ARG A 168 22.96 2.79 -5.31
C ARG A 168 22.86 1.79 -4.16
N ARG A 169 21.74 1.06 -4.05
CA ARG A 169 21.56 0.02 -3.03
C ARG A 169 22.54 -1.14 -3.21
N MET A 170 22.76 -1.61 -4.44
CA MET A 170 23.74 -2.68 -4.71
C MET A 170 25.14 -2.27 -4.26
N ARG A 171 25.61 -1.08 -4.67
CA ARG A 171 26.90 -0.53 -4.23
C ARG A 171 27.00 -0.36 -2.71
N SER A 172 25.93 0.10 -2.05
CA SER A 172 25.89 0.23 -0.59
C SER A 172 25.95 -1.13 0.13
N LYS A 173 25.32 -2.17 -0.43
CA LYS A 173 25.45 -3.54 0.09
C LYS A 173 26.88 -4.07 -0.10
N GLU A 174 27.47 -3.89 -1.28
CA GLU A 174 28.86 -4.30 -1.56
C GLU A 174 29.87 -3.62 -0.61
N LEU A 175 29.72 -2.31 -0.35
CA LEU A 175 30.56 -1.60 0.61
C LEU A 175 30.46 -2.16 2.04
N ARG A 176 29.28 -2.63 2.47
CA ARG A 176 29.10 -3.24 3.80
C ARG A 176 29.77 -4.61 3.94
N PHE A 177 30.07 -5.30 2.84
CA PHE A 177 30.73 -6.62 2.82
C PHE A 177 32.21 -6.55 2.45
N MET A 178 32.79 -5.35 2.33
CA MET A 178 34.24 -5.18 2.13
C MET A 178 35.00 -5.62 3.40
N PRO A 179 36.00 -6.51 3.29
CA PRO A 179 36.84 -6.86 4.44
C PRO A 179 37.56 -5.61 4.93
N THR A 180 37.55 -5.39 6.25
CA THR A 180 38.31 -4.28 6.84
C THR A 180 39.79 -4.45 6.50
N PRO A 181 40.51 -3.37 6.16
CA PRO A 181 41.94 -3.44 5.91
C PRO A 181 42.61 -4.05 7.14
N ARG A 182 43.36 -5.15 6.97
CA ARG A 182 44.19 -5.69 8.05
C ARG A 182 45.12 -4.56 8.47
N GLY A 183 45.03 -4.16 9.74
CA GLY A 183 45.88 -3.13 10.32
C GLY A 183 47.36 -3.44 10.06
N PRO A 184 48.22 -2.42 10.00
CA PRO A 184 49.63 -2.60 9.70
C PRO A 184 50.25 -3.64 10.66
N PRO A 185 51.14 -4.51 10.18
CA PRO A 185 51.78 -5.51 11.02
C PRO A 185 52.47 -4.82 12.20
N LYS A 186 52.21 -5.30 13.42
CA LYS A 186 52.90 -4.83 14.62
C LYS A 186 54.39 -5.05 14.40
N ARG A 187 55.17 -3.97 14.45
CA ARG A 187 56.62 -4.05 14.45
C ARG A 187 57.05 -4.68 15.77
N GLU A 188 57.74 -5.83 15.67
CA GLU A 188 58.52 -6.42 16.75
C GLU A 188 59.77 -5.59 17.05
#